data_AF-A0A0V0Q707-F1
#
_entry.id   AF-A0A0V0Q707-F1
#
_cell.length_a   1.000
_cell.length_b   1.000
_cell.length_c   1.000
_cell.angle_alpha   90.00
_cell.angle_beta   90.00
_cell.angle_gamma   90.00
#
_symmetry.space_group_name_H-M   'P 1'
#
loop_
_entity.id
_entity.type
_entity.pdbx_description
1 polymer ?
#
loop_
_entity_poly.entity_id
_entity_poly.type
_entity_poly.pdbx_seq_one_letter_code
_entity_poly.pdbx_strand_id
1 'polypeptide(L)' 'MSLSKDELIRYIRSELNIDTPLEGDTELFSTGMLDSVAMVGLISFVEQHAGIRVQPGDVTLDNFDSVDAILAYVQSLD' A
#
# COMPACT_ATOMS: atom_id res chain seq x y z
N MET A 1 -15.53 4.07 5.29
CA MET A 1 -14.48 3.83 6.31
C MET A 1 -13.20 4.28 5.66
N SER A 2 -12.48 5.24 6.25
CA SER A 2 -11.29 5.83 5.64
C SER A 2 -10.06 5.01 6.00
N LEU A 3 -9.40 4.39 5.02
CA LEU A 3 -8.09 3.79 5.20
C LEU A 3 -7.09 4.85 5.70
N SER A 4 -6.44 4.59 6.83
CA SER A 4 -5.44 5.51 7.40
C SER A 4 -4.00 5.09 7.11
N LYS A 5 -3.08 6.07 7.12
CA LYS A 5 -1.63 5.84 6.97
C LYS A 5 -1.10 4.86 8.01
N ASP A 6 -1.53 5.00 9.26
CA ASP A 6 -1.08 4.15 10.36
C ASP A 6 -1.55 2.70 10.23
N GLU A 7 -2.71 2.45 9.61
CA GLU A 7 -3.18 1.10 9.31
C GLU A 7 -2.36 0.45 8.21
N LEU A 8 -2.07 1.18 7.13
CA LEU A 8 -1.27 0.67 6.02
C LEU A 8 0.17 0.37 6.47
N ILE A 9 0.79 1.29 7.22
CA ILE A 9 2.15 1.09 7.77
C ILE A 9 2.18 -0.13 8.69
N ARG A 10 1.17 -0.29 9.57
CA ARG A 10 1.10 -1.47 10.46
C ARG A 10 0.98 -2.77 9.67
N TYR A 11 0.14 -2.79 8.64
CA TYR A 11 -0.01 -3.96 7.78
C TYR A 11 1.31 -4.32 7.10
N ILE A 12 1.96 -3.35 6.46
CA ILE A 12 3.24 -3.56 5.76
C ILE A 12 4.33 -4.04 6.72
N ARG A 13 4.47 -3.43 7.89
CA ARG A 13 5.45 -3.86 8.91
C ARG A 13 5.20 -5.29 9.39
N SER A 14 3.93 -5.65 9.56
CA SER A 14 3.55 -7.01 9.98
C SER A 14 3.83 -8.05 8.90
N GLU A 15 3.51 -7.75 7.64
CA GLU A 15 3.75 -8.68 6.52
C GLU A 15 5.24 -8.86 6.22
N LEU A 16 6.03 -7.80 6.34
CA LEU A 16 7.45 -7.82 5.97
C LEU A 16 8.41 -8.06 7.15
N ASN A 17 7.88 -8.13 8.36
CA ASN A 17 8.67 -8.25 9.58
C ASN A 17 9.78 -7.16 9.67
N ILE A 18 9.41 -5.92 9.31
CA ILE A 18 10.32 -4.78 9.29
C ILE A 18 10.35 -4.14 10.68
N ASP A 19 11.52 -4.18 11.30
CA ASP A 19 11.81 -3.50 12.57
C ASP A 19 12.30 -2.05 12.38
N THR A 20 12.59 -1.62 11.14
CA THR A 20 13.02 -0.25 10.86
C THR A 20 11.83 0.72 10.70
N PRO A 21 12.02 2.01 10.98
CA PRO A 21 11.00 3.02 10.72
C PRO A 21 10.66 3.06 9.23
N LEU A 22 9.43 2.72 8.90
CA LEU A 22 8.85 2.91 7.56
C LEU A 22 8.17 4.28 7.52
N GLU A 23 8.62 5.15 6.62
CA GLU A 23 8.02 6.45 6.34
C GLU A 23 7.02 6.35 5.18
N GLY A 24 6.24 7.40 4.95
CA GLY A 24 5.17 7.35 3.96
C GLY A 24 5.65 7.32 2.52
N ASP A 25 6.77 7.98 2.26
CA ASP A 25 7.45 8.10 0.98
C ASP A 25 8.48 6.99 0.75
N THR A 26 8.60 6.04 1.67
CA THR A 26 9.50 4.90 1.53
C THR A 26 9.06 4.06 0.34
N GLU A 27 9.96 3.92 -0.64
CA GLU A 27 9.82 3.03 -1.78
C GLU A 27 9.85 1.57 -1.31
N LEU A 28 8.77 0.83 -1.58
CA LEU A 28 8.56 -0.53 -1.13
C LEU A 28 8.88 -1.54 -2.25
N PHE A 29 8.47 -1.25 -3.47
CA PHE A 29 8.64 -2.18 -4.59
C PHE A 29 9.90 -1.84 -5.40
N SER A 30 10.20 -0.56 -5.60
CA SER A 30 11.41 -0.11 -6.30
C SER A 30 12.70 -0.52 -5.58
N THR A 31 12.66 -0.60 -4.25
CA THR A 31 13.79 -1.08 -3.42
C THR A 31 13.82 -2.60 -3.28
N GLY A 32 12.78 -3.31 -3.74
CA GLY A 32 12.61 -4.75 -3.54
C GLY A 32 12.26 -5.15 -2.10
N MET A 33 11.74 -4.21 -1.30
CA MET A 33 11.28 -4.46 0.06
C MET A 33 9.98 -5.29 0.08
N LEU A 34 9.13 -5.15 -0.94
CA LEU A 34 7.93 -5.97 -1.20
C LEU A 34 8.05 -6.78 -2.49
N ASP A 35 7.65 -8.05 -2.41
CA ASP A 35 7.50 -8.93 -3.58
C ASP A 35 6.12 -8.80 -4.22
N SER A 36 6.00 -9.26 -5.48
CA SER A 36 4.72 -9.27 -6.22
C SER A 36 3.59 -10.05 -5.51
N VAL A 37 3.93 -11.02 -4.66
CA VAL A 37 2.94 -11.77 -3.86
C VAL A 37 2.36 -10.89 -2.76
N ALA A 38 3.21 -10.12 -2.06
CA ALA A 38 2.78 -9.20 -1.02
C ALA A 38 1.97 -8.03 -1.61
N MET A 39 2.23 -7.64 -2.87
CA MET A 39 1.41 -6.68 -3.60
C MET A 39 -0.06 -7.10 -3.69
N VAL A 40 -0.35 -8.37 -3.99
CA VAL A 40 -1.72 -8.88 -4.10
C VAL A 40 -2.43 -8.82 -2.74
N GLY A 41 -1.71 -9.13 -1.65
CA GLY A 41 -2.21 -9.01 -0.28
C GLY A 41 -2.52 -7.55 0.08
N LEU A 42 -1.60 -6.64 -0.24
CA LEU A 42 -1.75 -5.21 -0.02
C LEU A 42 -2.95 -4.62 -0.77
N ILE A 43 -3.12 -4.96 -2.04
CA ILE A 43 -4.29 -4.55 -2.84
C ILE A 43 -5.57 -5.03 -2.16
N SER A 44 -5.61 -6.31 -1.79
CA SER A 44 -6.78 -6.90 -1.11
C SER A 44 -7.08 -6.22 0.23
N PHE A 45 -6.05 -5.82 0.98
CA PHE A 45 -6.17 -5.06 2.22
C PHE A 45 -6.76 -3.68 1.97
N VAL A 46 -6.23 -2.95 0.98
CA VAL A 46 -6.69 -1.61 0.59
C VAL A 46 -8.15 -1.64 0.14
N GLU A 47 -8.52 -2.57 -0.74
CA GLU A 47 -9.91 -2.73 -1.23
C GLU A 47 -10.90 -2.95 -0.08
N GLN A 48 -10.55 -3.82 0.87
CA GLN A 48 -11.42 -4.13 2.02
C GLN A 48 -11.56 -2.97 3.00
N HIS A 49 -10.47 -2.25 3.28
CA HIS A 49 -10.48 -1.17 4.29
C HIS A 49 -11.00 0.15 3.75
N ALA A 50 -10.65 0.50 2.51
CA ALA A 50 -11.16 1.70 1.85
C ALA A 50 -12.54 1.48 1.20
N GLY A 51 -12.96 0.23 0.99
CA GLY A 51 -14.23 -0.08 0.32
C GLY A 51 -14.22 0.23 -1.18
N ILE A 52 -13.03 0.28 -1.79
CA ILE A 52 -12.83 0.54 -3.22
C ILE A 52 -12.51 -0.75 -3.97
N ARG A 53 -12.47 -0.67 -5.29
CA ARG A 53 -11.95 -1.73 -6.16
C ARG A 53 -10.76 -1.20 -6.96
N VAL A 54 -9.63 -1.86 -6.85
CA VAL A 54 -8.40 -1.50 -7.58
C VAL A 54 -8.46 -2.17 -8.94
N GLN A 55 -8.34 -1.39 -10.01
CA GLN A 55 -8.26 -1.99 -11.34
C GLN A 55 -6.84 -2.50 -11.59
N PRO A 56 -6.66 -3.65 -12.27
CA PRO A 56 -5.32 -4.16 -12.60
C PRO A 56 -4.42 -3.16 -13.34
N GLY A 57 -5.00 -2.23 -14.12
CA GLY A 57 -4.27 -1.19 -14.82
C GLY A 57 -3.79 -0.04 -13.93
N ASP A 58 -4.40 0.13 -12.75
CA ASP A 58 -4.03 1.17 -11.77
C ASP A 58 -2.94 0.69 -10.81
N VAL A 59 -2.61 -0.62 -10.85
CA VAL A 59 -1.53 -1.22 -10.07
C VAL A 59 -0.19 -0.92 -10.76
N THR A 60 0.30 0.30 -10.54
CA THR A 60 1.58 0.80 -11.03
C THR A 60 2.49 1.19 -9.88
N LEU A 61 3.79 1.30 -10.13
CA LEU A 61 4.72 1.83 -9.13
C LEU A 61 4.30 3.25 -8.70
N ASP A 62 3.83 4.09 -9.61
CA ASP A 62 3.38 5.45 -9.26
C ASP A 62 2.26 5.48 -8.21
N ASN A 63 1.39 4.46 -8.18
CA ASN A 63 0.24 4.38 -7.27
C ASN A 63 0.49 3.46 -6.06
N PHE A 64 1.40 2.50 -6.17
CA PHE A 64 1.60 1.45 -5.16
C PHE A 64 3.01 1.34 -4.61
N ASP A 65 3.97 2.16 -5.06
CA ASP A 65 5.37 2.04 -4.61
C ASP A 65 5.61 2.53 -3.19
N SER A 66 4.73 3.38 -2.65
CA SER A 66 4.86 3.87 -1.27
C SER A 66 3.51 3.97 -0.57
N VAL A 67 3.53 4.09 0.75
CA VAL A 67 2.31 4.25 1.56
C VAL A 67 1.57 5.52 1.16
N ASP A 68 2.30 6.61 0.94
CA ASP A 68 1.71 7.90 0.55
C ASP A 68 1.12 7.83 -0.86
N ALA A 69 1.75 7.10 -1.79
CA ALA A 69 1.19 6.85 -3.12
C ALA A 69 -0.14 6.08 -3.05
N ILE A 70 -0.21 5.03 -2.23
CA ILE A 70 -1.42 4.23 -2.06
C ILE A 70 -2.55 5.07 -1.47
N LEU A 71 -2.25 5.88 -0.45
CA LEU A 71 -3.24 6.77 0.15
C LEU A 71 -3.70 7.84 -0.83
N ALA A 72 -2.80 8.41 -1.64
CA ALA A 72 -3.15 9.38 -2.66
C ALA A 72 -4.05 8.76 -3.73
N TYR A 73 -3.74 7.53 -4.16
CA TYR A 73 -4.58 6.77 -5.08
C TYR A 73 -5.98 6.55 -4.49
N VAL A 74 -6.08 6.07 -3.25
CA VAL A 74 -7.37 5.87 -2.57
C VAL A 74 -8.16 7.17 -2.46
N GLN A 75 -7.51 8.28 -2.10
CA GLN A 75 -8.14 9.61 -2.02
C GLN A 75 -8.60 10.14 -3.37
N SER A 76 -7.99 9.70 -4.47
CA SER A 76 -8.41 10.10 -5.82
C SER A 76 -9.69 9.42 -6.30
N LEU A 77 -10.13 8.37 -5.59
CA LEU A 77 -11.32 7.57 -5.92
C LEU A 77 -12.53 7.86 -5.02
N ASP A 78 -12.34 8.63 -3.95
CA ASP A 78 -13.37 9.09 -3.00
C ASP A 78 -14.03 10.38 -3.50
#